data_AF-A0AAW1S5S0-F1
#
_entry.id   AF-A0AAW1S5S0-F1
#
_cell.length_a   1.000
_cell.length_b   1.000
_cell.length_c   1.000
_cell.angle_alpha   90.00
_cell.angle_beta   90.00
_cell.angle_gamma   90.00
#
_symmetry.space_group_name_H-M   'P 1'
#
loop_
_entity.id
_entity.type
_entity.pdbx_description
1 polymer ?
#
loop_
_entity_poly.entity_id
_entity_poly.type
_entity_poly.pdbx_seq_one_letter_code
_entity_poly.pdbx_strand_id
1 'polypeptide(L)'
;MSDHSLARNAVSTSGSEPRGRRSHLDVALEVAENLLGMTPPDRRRRRHAAETAPPFTAPVPRHELRRGRPATAPDFSTASAQDEVVWLRSALNEKETELLEVRDQHERLLARAQEARANWEAALGSKDRALQQLEATLAAQRCAEATAGECQAIAMSQVDDRRRWKAGTQALQHELAEAHAALAARRLARVHRRLLARDASARKYKGAVRALRARAQQAAAASAAGQAEALSLIWRLDDALHANAELRKELERSRAISGKAAGGGGGASGGCGDLEQAAERLPTRRAQLARLRDRLRDGLTCKAARRQAVEQHLLAALARSAAAETRAAEAEARPRRPPCRAPADARASVSISQAPRPGAKELLSAEGRAAALAAALREREACLASAQAQLLQTEARHAQVEDSLHAELAARGAALADADRRFAELETLLQRLAARADAV
;
A
#
# COMPACT_ATOMS: atom_id res chain seq x y z
N MET A 1 -7.56 30.58 -31.01
CA MET A 1 -6.50 30.67 -32.03
C MET A 1 -5.22 30.16 -31.41
N SER A 2 -4.51 29.32 -32.16
CA SER A 2 -3.21 28.65 -31.91
C SER A 2 -3.33 27.13 -31.89
N ASP A 3 -3.31 26.59 -33.10
CA ASP A 3 -3.01 25.21 -33.45
C ASP A 3 -1.55 24.89 -33.09
N HIS A 4 -1.31 23.81 -32.34
CA HIS A 4 0.00 23.15 -32.32
C HIS A 4 -0.17 21.63 -32.35
N SER A 5 -0.16 21.14 -33.59
CA SER A 5 0.48 19.90 -34.05
C SER A 5 1.63 19.43 -33.14
N LEU A 6 1.51 18.24 -32.57
CA LEU A 6 2.66 17.37 -32.31
C LEU A 6 2.31 15.93 -32.71
N ALA A 7 2.78 15.61 -33.91
CA ALA A 7 2.88 14.27 -34.44
C ALA A 7 4.19 13.61 -33.98
N ARG A 8 4.16 12.27 -33.94
CA ARG A 8 5.29 11.32 -34.09
C ARG A 8 6.27 11.19 -32.93
N ASN A 9 6.19 10.03 -32.28
CA ASN A 9 7.35 9.15 -32.09
C ASN A 9 6.85 7.69 -32.05
N ALA A 10 6.69 7.11 -33.24
CA ALA A 10 6.62 5.66 -33.41
C ALA A 10 8.06 5.15 -33.38
N VAL A 11 8.48 4.61 -32.24
CA VAL A 11 9.74 3.87 -32.13
C VAL A 11 9.44 2.45 -32.61
N SER A 12 9.82 2.19 -33.85
CA SER A 12 10.01 0.85 -34.39
C SER A 12 11.16 0.18 -33.64
N THR A 13 10.84 -0.65 -32.64
CA THR A 13 11.78 -1.67 -32.17
C THR A 13 11.75 -2.84 -33.14
N SER A 14 12.82 -2.89 -33.92
CA SER A 14 13.26 -3.96 -34.80
C SER A 14 13.18 -5.34 -34.12
N GLY A 15 12.76 -6.31 -34.90
CA GLY A 15 12.62 -7.70 -34.48
C GLY A 15 13.96 -8.34 -34.12
N SER A 16 13.99 -8.96 -32.95
CA SER A 16 14.86 -10.09 -32.66
C SER A 16 13.97 -11.32 -32.51
N GLU A 17 13.92 -12.15 -33.56
CA GLU A 17 13.37 -13.49 -33.49
C GLU A 17 14.10 -14.31 -32.41
N PRO A 18 13.40 -14.90 -31.42
CA PRO A 18 14.01 -15.88 -30.55
C PRO A 18 14.10 -17.21 -31.30
N ARG A 19 15.17 -17.41 -32.07
CA ARG A 19 15.59 -18.75 -32.49
C ARG A 19 15.91 -19.56 -31.23
N GLY A 20 15.21 -20.68 -31.07
CA GLY A 20 15.61 -21.73 -30.13
C GLY A 20 14.84 -21.76 -28.80
N ARG A 21 13.51 -21.72 -28.82
CA ARG A 21 12.75 -22.35 -27.72
C ARG A 21 12.79 -23.87 -27.94
N ARG A 22 13.87 -24.52 -27.50
CA ARG A 22 13.80 -25.94 -27.14
C ARG A 22 12.66 -26.03 -26.13
N SER A 23 11.67 -26.87 -26.42
CA SER A 23 10.53 -26.99 -25.54
C SER A 23 11.04 -27.46 -24.17
N HIS A 24 10.45 -27.00 -23.07
CA HIS A 24 10.81 -27.51 -21.74
C HIS A 24 10.63 -29.05 -21.64
N LEU A 25 9.85 -29.64 -22.55
CA LEU A 25 9.72 -31.08 -22.74
C LEU A 25 11.01 -31.72 -23.31
N ASP A 26 11.69 -31.09 -24.26
CA ASP A 26 12.95 -31.61 -24.82
C ASP A 26 14.08 -31.61 -23.78
N VAL A 27 14.13 -30.57 -22.94
CA VAL A 27 15.11 -30.49 -21.84
C VAL A 27 14.78 -31.50 -20.73
N ALA A 28 13.50 -31.73 -20.45
CA ALA A 28 13.08 -32.75 -19.47
C ALA A 28 13.37 -34.18 -19.96
N LEU A 29 13.22 -34.46 -21.27
CA LEU A 29 13.60 -35.73 -21.89
C LEU A 29 15.12 -35.95 -21.86
N GLU A 30 15.91 -34.94 -22.20
CA GLU A 30 17.37 -35.01 -22.20
C GLU A 30 17.94 -35.17 -20.77
N VAL A 31 17.29 -34.58 -19.76
CA VAL A 31 17.65 -34.76 -18.34
C VAL A 31 17.20 -36.13 -17.81
N ALA A 32 16.05 -36.64 -18.23
CA ALA A 32 15.58 -37.99 -17.86
C ALA A 32 16.46 -39.09 -18.48
N GLU A 33 16.91 -38.94 -19.72
CA GLU A 33 17.84 -39.89 -20.37
C GLU A 33 19.21 -39.90 -19.69
N ASN A 34 19.70 -38.75 -19.21
CA ASN A 34 21.00 -38.66 -18.56
C ASN A 34 20.98 -39.08 -17.07
N LEU A 35 19.88 -38.86 -16.34
CA LEU A 35 19.79 -39.24 -14.92
C LEU A 35 19.48 -40.72 -14.70
N LEU A 36 18.84 -41.38 -15.66
CA LEU A 36 18.46 -42.79 -15.49
C LEU A 36 19.56 -43.78 -15.90
N GLY A 37 20.64 -43.34 -16.57
CA GLY A 37 21.76 -44.22 -16.94
C GLY A 37 21.32 -45.51 -17.64
N MET A 38 20.13 -45.51 -18.24
CA MET A 38 19.50 -46.70 -18.78
C MET A 38 19.88 -46.77 -20.25
N THR A 39 21.07 -47.28 -20.51
CA THR A 39 21.36 -47.91 -21.80
C THR A 39 20.24 -48.92 -22.07
N PRO A 40 19.54 -48.85 -23.21
CA PRO A 40 18.40 -49.71 -23.48
C PRO A 40 18.85 -51.17 -23.41
N PRO A 41 18.19 -52.03 -22.60
CA PRO A 41 18.56 -53.42 -22.52
C PRO A 41 18.26 -54.07 -23.86
N ASP A 42 19.34 -54.39 -24.56
CA ASP A 42 19.53 -55.47 -25.52
C ASP A 42 18.26 -56.27 -25.88
N ARG A 43 17.43 -55.70 -26.77
CA ARG A 43 16.25 -56.37 -27.34
C ARG A 43 16.60 -57.54 -28.28
N ARG A 44 17.88 -57.90 -28.41
CA ARG A 44 18.36 -58.94 -29.36
C ARG A 44 18.41 -60.38 -28.81
N ARG A 45 18.17 -60.62 -27.52
CA ARG A 45 18.31 -61.98 -26.94
C ARG A 45 17.01 -62.73 -26.60
N ARG A 46 15.85 -62.33 -27.13
CA ARG A 46 14.56 -63.05 -26.91
C ARG A 46 13.92 -63.65 -28.17
N ARG A 47 14.71 -63.98 -29.20
CA ARG A 47 14.22 -64.76 -30.36
C ARG A 47 14.85 -66.15 -30.52
N HIS A 48 15.74 -66.59 -29.63
CA HIS A 48 16.42 -67.90 -29.77
C HIS A 48 16.05 -68.95 -28.72
N ALA A 49 15.04 -68.70 -27.87
CA ALA A 49 14.64 -69.65 -26.81
C ALA A 49 13.34 -70.42 -27.11
N ALA A 50 12.82 -70.36 -28.34
CA ALA A 50 11.61 -71.09 -28.75
C ALA A 50 11.90 -72.30 -29.67
N GLU A 51 13.16 -72.66 -29.90
CA GLU A 51 13.55 -73.61 -30.96
C GLU A 51 14.23 -74.90 -30.48
N THR A 52 14.20 -75.20 -29.18
CA THR A 52 14.71 -76.47 -28.65
C THR A 52 13.66 -77.19 -27.82
N ALA A 53 12.52 -77.51 -28.46
CA ALA A 53 11.71 -78.64 -28.04
C ALA A 53 12.20 -79.87 -28.83
N PRO A 54 12.69 -80.94 -28.18
CA PRO A 54 13.06 -82.16 -28.89
C PRO A 54 11.80 -82.75 -29.54
N PRO A 55 11.86 -83.22 -30.80
CA PRO A 55 10.74 -83.91 -31.41
C PRO A 55 10.48 -85.20 -30.61
N PHE A 56 9.29 -85.30 -30.02
CA PHE A 56 8.80 -86.51 -29.37
C PHE A 56 8.47 -87.53 -30.46
N THR A 57 9.50 -88.23 -30.96
CA THR A 57 9.32 -89.46 -31.74
C THR A 57 8.94 -90.57 -30.78
N ALA A 58 7.64 -90.80 -30.60
CA ALA A 58 7.15 -92.00 -29.97
C ALA A 58 7.53 -93.22 -30.84
N PRO A 59 8.22 -94.24 -30.30
CA PRO A 59 8.40 -95.49 -31.01
C PRO A 59 7.05 -96.21 -31.02
N VAL A 60 6.36 -96.18 -32.15
CA VAL A 60 5.21 -97.08 -32.39
C VAL A 60 5.79 -98.49 -32.52
N PRO A 61 5.47 -99.44 -31.62
CA PRO A 61 5.82 -100.82 -31.83
C PRO A 61 4.92 -101.32 -32.97
N ARG A 62 5.50 -101.56 -34.15
CA ARG A 62 4.88 -102.39 -35.19
C ARG A 62 4.79 -103.80 -34.63
N HIS A 63 3.68 -104.15 -34.00
CA HIS A 63 3.30 -105.55 -33.84
C HIS A 63 3.00 -106.10 -35.23
N GLU A 64 3.99 -106.77 -35.82
CA GLU A 64 3.76 -107.70 -36.92
C GLU A 64 2.80 -108.78 -36.42
N LEU A 65 1.52 -108.65 -36.77
CA LEU A 65 0.52 -109.72 -36.70
C LEU A 65 0.96 -110.84 -37.66
N ARG A 66 1.89 -111.66 -37.19
CA ARG A 66 2.30 -112.91 -37.83
C ARG A 66 1.10 -113.86 -37.72
N ARG A 67 0.24 -113.87 -38.74
CA ARG A 67 -0.79 -114.90 -38.94
C ARG A 67 -0.10 -116.26 -39.13
N GLY A 68 0.14 -116.94 -38.01
CA GLY A 68 0.49 -118.35 -37.98
C GLY A 68 -0.70 -119.19 -38.43
N ARG A 69 -0.47 -119.99 -39.47
CA ARG A 69 -1.37 -120.98 -40.05
C ARG A 69 -1.63 -122.11 -39.03
N PRO A 70 -2.87 -122.58 -38.82
CA PRO A 70 -3.12 -123.72 -37.94
C PRO A 70 -2.55 -124.98 -38.59
N ALA A 71 -1.46 -125.50 -38.04
CA ALA A 71 -0.98 -126.83 -38.35
C ALA A 71 -1.81 -127.84 -37.54
N THR A 72 -2.18 -128.90 -38.24
CA THR A 72 -2.98 -130.06 -37.83
C THR A 72 -2.56 -130.65 -36.48
N ALA A 73 -3.58 -130.98 -35.69
CA ALA A 73 -3.49 -131.66 -34.40
C ALA A 73 -2.69 -132.97 -34.46
N PRO A 74 -1.66 -133.15 -33.62
CA PRO A 74 -1.23 -134.47 -33.18
C PRO A 74 -2.06 -134.90 -31.97
N ASP A 75 -2.43 -136.17 -31.94
CA ASP A 75 -3.17 -136.78 -30.84
C ASP A 75 -2.43 -136.59 -29.51
N PHE A 76 -3.15 -136.00 -28.55
CA PHE A 76 -2.66 -135.70 -27.22
C PHE A 76 -2.37 -136.99 -26.44
N SER A 77 -1.08 -137.25 -26.25
CA SER A 77 -0.59 -137.96 -25.06
C SER A 77 -0.93 -137.09 -23.84
N THR A 78 -1.75 -137.62 -22.93
CA THR A 78 -2.34 -136.91 -21.78
C THR A 78 -1.33 -136.31 -20.79
N ALA A 79 -0.05 -136.69 -20.87
CA ALA A 79 1.05 -136.06 -20.13
C ALA A 79 1.50 -134.71 -20.72
N SER A 80 1.48 -134.56 -22.06
CA SER A 80 1.93 -133.33 -22.74
C SER A 80 0.92 -132.18 -22.62
N ALA A 81 -0.36 -132.49 -22.48
CA ALA A 81 -1.42 -131.50 -22.29
C ALA A 81 -1.30 -130.77 -20.93
N GLN A 82 -0.75 -131.45 -19.91
CA GLN A 82 -0.59 -130.86 -18.59
C GLN A 82 0.53 -129.81 -18.58
N ASP A 83 1.66 -130.07 -19.24
CA ASP A 83 2.77 -129.13 -19.36
C ASP A 83 2.39 -127.88 -20.17
N GLU A 84 1.61 -128.05 -21.24
CA GLU A 84 1.08 -126.93 -22.03
C GLU A 84 0.13 -126.04 -21.20
N VAL A 85 -0.72 -126.64 -20.37
CA VAL A 85 -1.61 -125.90 -19.46
C VAL A 85 -0.80 -125.15 -18.38
N VAL A 86 0.25 -125.75 -17.83
CA VAL A 86 1.13 -125.08 -16.86
C VAL A 86 1.84 -123.89 -17.52
N TRP A 87 2.38 -124.06 -18.73
CA TRP A 87 3.01 -122.97 -19.48
C TRP A 87 2.03 -121.85 -19.81
N LEU A 88 0.83 -122.17 -20.32
CA LEU A 88 -0.21 -121.17 -20.62
C LEU A 88 -0.64 -120.40 -19.37
N ARG A 89 -0.72 -121.05 -18.20
CA ARG A 89 -0.99 -120.37 -16.92
C ARG A 89 0.15 -119.45 -16.51
N SER A 90 1.40 -119.87 -16.68
CA SER A 90 2.56 -119.02 -16.38
C SER A 90 2.62 -117.80 -17.31
N ALA A 91 2.36 -117.99 -18.61
CA ALA A 91 2.31 -116.92 -19.59
C ALA A 91 1.13 -115.96 -19.35
N LEU A 92 -0.04 -116.49 -18.95
CA LEU A 92 -1.18 -115.67 -18.55
C LEU A 92 -0.85 -114.83 -17.31
N ASN A 93 -0.28 -115.44 -16.27
CA ASN A 93 0.15 -114.73 -15.06
C ASN A 93 1.20 -113.65 -15.38
N GLU A 94 2.18 -113.93 -16.24
CA GLU A 94 3.17 -112.95 -16.68
C GLU A 94 2.49 -111.75 -17.38
N LYS A 95 1.52 -112.01 -18.26
CA LYS A 95 0.74 -110.95 -18.91
C LYS A 95 -0.16 -110.19 -17.94
N GLU A 96 -0.71 -110.85 -16.94
CA GLU A 96 -1.46 -110.18 -15.87
C GLU A 96 -0.54 -109.27 -15.04
N THR A 97 0.70 -109.69 -14.73
CA THR A 97 1.68 -108.84 -14.05
C THR A 97 2.11 -107.65 -14.91
N GLU A 98 2.38 -107.84 -16.20
CA GLU A 98 2.67 -106.74 -17.14
C GLU A 98 1.50 -105.75 -17.24
N LEU A 99 0.25 -106.25 -17.29
CA LEU A 99 -0.94 -105.40 -17.31
C LEU A 99 -1.09 -104.58 -16.03
N LEU A 100 -0.77 -105.16 -14.87
CA LEU A 100 -0.74 -104.42 -13.60
C LEU A 100 0.35 -103.35 -13.60
N GLU A 101 1.57 -103.66 -14.07
CA GLU A 101 2.65 -102.68 -14.18
C GLU A 101 2.31 -101.52 -15.12
N VAL A 102 1.68 -101.80 -16.27
CA VAL A 102 1.24 -100.77 -17.21
C VAL A 102 0.13 -99.91 -16.60
N ARG A 103 -0.80 -100.50 -15.85
CA ARG A 103 -1.83 -99.75 -15.11
C ARG A 103 -1.19 -98.83 -14.07
N ASP A 104 -0.26 -99.33 -13.26
CA ASP A 104 0.47 -98.53 -12.27
C ASP A 104 1.26 -97.38 -12.93
N GLN A 105 1.91 -97.64 -14.07
CA GLN A 105 2.60 -96.60 -14.85
C GLN A 105 1.63 -95.55 -15.38
N HIS A 106 0.47 -95.96 -15.88
CA HIS A 106 -0.57 -95.06 -16.37
C HIS A 106 -1.12 -94.18 -15.23
N GLU A 107 -1.41 -94.77 -14.06
CA GLU A 107 -1.85 -94.04 -12.87
C GLU A 107 -0.80 -93.02 -12.41
N ARG A 108 0.49 -93.40 -12.39
CA ARG A 108 1.59 -92.46 -12.06
C ARG A 108 1.70 -91.32 -13.08
N LEU A 109 1.53 -91.59 -14.37
CA LEU A 109 1.55 -90.55 -15.41
C LEU A 109 0.35 -89.60 -15.29
N LEU A 110 -0.84 -90.13 -15.00
CA LEU A 110 -2.03 -89.31 -14.74
C LEU A 110 -1.85 -88.43 -13.50
N ALA A 111 -1.32 -88.98 -12.42
CA ALA A 111 -1.02 -88.21 -11.21
C ALA A 111 -0.03 -87.07 -11.50
N ARG A 112 1.08 -87.34 -12.20
CA ARG A 112 2.05 -86.31 -12.61
C ARG A 112 1.43 -85.25 -13.54
N ALA A 113 0.55 -85.64 -14.45
CA ALA A 113 -0.14 -84.72 -15.34
C ALA A 113 -1.10 -83.80 -14.57
N GLN A 114 -1.81 -84.34 -13.57
CA GLN A 114 -2.69 -83.57 -12.68
C GLN A 114 -1.90 -82.60 -11.80
N GLU A 115 -0.78 -83.04 -11.21
CA GLU A 115 0.13 -82.18 -10.46
C GLU A 115 0.72 -81.05 -11.32
N ALA A 116 1.17 -81.38 -12.53
CA ALA A 116 1.67 -80.37 -13.46
C ALA A 116 0.58 -79.34 -13.78
N ARG A 117 -0.66 -79.78 -14.05
CA ARG A 117 -1.79 -78.89 -14.29
C ARG A 117 -2.07 -77.99 -13.08
N ALA A 118 -2.12 -78.56 -11.87
CA ALA A 118 -2.32 -77.80 -10.64
C ALA A 118 -1.20 -76.75 -10.43
N ASN A 119 0.05 -77.10 -10.73
CA ASN A 119 1.18 -76.17 -10.67
C ASN A 119 1.05 -75.03 -11.70
N TRP A 120 0.60 -75.32 -12.92
CA TRP A 120 0.35 -74.29 -13.93
C TRP A 120 -0.80 -73.36 -13.54
N GLU A 121 -1.90 -73.90 -13.01
CA GLU A 121 -3.04 -73.12 -12.51
C GLU A 121 -2.64 -72.23 -11.32
N ALA A 122 -1.83 -72.75 -10.39
CA ALA A 122 -1.29 -71.96 -9.28
C ALA A 122 -0.32 -70.86 -9.76
N ALA A 123 0.53 -71.14 -10.75
CA ALA A 123 1.43 -70.15 -11.34
C ALA A 123 0.68 -69.04 -12.08
N LEU A 124 -0.40 -69.36 -12.79
CA LEU A 124 -1.28 -68.37 -13.41
C LEU A 124 -1.97 -67.52 -12.36
N GLY A 125 -2.56 -68.14 -11.33
CA GLY A 125 -3.18 -67.40 -10.22
C GLY A 125 -2.21 -66.49 -9.46
N SER A 126 -0.93 -66.86 -9.35
CA SER A 126 0.13 -66.01 -8.78
C SER A 126 0.45 -64.81 -9.68
N LYS A 127 0.53 -65.01 -11.01
CA LYS A 127 0.73 -63.92 -11.98
C LYS A 127 -0.43 -62.94 -11.99
N ASP A 128 -1.67 -63.43 -11.92
CA ASP A 128 -2.85 -62.57 -11.90
C ASP A 128 -2.88 -61.68 -10.65
N ARG A 129 -2.50 -62.22 -9.48
CA ARG A 129 -2.34 -61.41 -8.26
C ARG A 129 -1.23 -60.37 -8.40
N ALA A 130 -0.10 -60.73 -9.00
CA ALA A 130 0.99 -59.77 -9.25
C ALA A 130 0.56 -58.66 -10.22
N LEU A 131 -0.22 -58.97 -11.26
CA LEU A 131 -0.81 -57.97 -12.16
C LEU A 131 -1.77 -57.03 -11.42
N GLN A 132 -2.67 -57.57 -10.61
CA GLN A 132 -3.58 -56.77 -9.79
C GLN A 132 -2.82 -55.84 -8.81
N GLN A 133 -1.73 -56.32 -8.21
CA GLN A 133 -0.88 -55.51 -7.36
C GLN A 133 -0.21 -54.37 -8.14
N LEU A 134 0.33 -54.64 -9.33
CA LEU A 134 0.92 -53.61 -10.18
C LEU A 134 -0.12 -52.58 -10.63
N GLU A 135 -1.31 -53.01 -11.02
CA GLU A 135 -2.42 -52.12 -11.37
C GLU A 135 -2.85 -51.23 -10.19
N ALA A 136 -2.93 -51.80 -8.99
CA ALA A 136 -3.22 -51.04 -7.77
C ALA A 136 -2.12 -50.00 -7.46
N THR A 137 -0.84 -50.37 -7.63
CA THR A 137 0.27 -49.41 -7.44
C THR A 137 0.26 -48.29 -8.48
N LEU A 138 -0.04 -48.59 -9.75
CA LEU A 138 -0.18 -47.57 -10.79
C LEU A 138 -1.39 -46.65 -10.55
N ALA A 139 -2.51 -47.19 -10.06
CA ALA A 139 -3.66 -46.38 -9.67
C ALA A 139 -3.33 -45.45 -8.49
N ALA A 140 -2.61 -45.95 -7.49
CA ALA A 140 -2.14 -45.16 -6.36
C ALA A 140 -1.16 -44.05 -6.80
N GLN A 141 -0.23 -44.36 -7.70
CA GLN A 141 0.69 -43.36 -8.28
C GLN A 141 -0.06 -42.25 -9.02
N ARG A 142 -1.03 -42.60 -9.88
CA ARG A 142 -1.85 -41.60 -10.59
C ARG A 142 -2.66 -40.73 -9.64
N CYS A 143 -3.17 -41.30 -8.54
CA CYS A 143 -3.87 -40.53 -7.51
C CYS A 143 -2.92 -39.57 -6.77
N ALA A 144 -1.69 -40.02 -6.46
CA ALA A 144 -0.67 -39.18 -5.84
C ALA A 144 -0.22 -38.04 -6.78
N GLU A 145 -0.05 -38.31 -8.08
CA GLU A 145 0.28 -37.28 -9.08
C GLU A 145 -0.85 -36.25 -9.24
N ALA A 146 -2.11 -36.70 -9.26
CA ALA A 146 -3.27 -35.81 -9.34
C ALA A 146 -3.35 -34.88 -8.11
N THR A 147 -3.19 -35.42 -6.91
CA THR A 147 -3.20 -34.63 -5.67
C THR A 147 -2.00 -33.69 -5.58
N ALA A 148 -0.81 -34.11 -6.02
CA ALA A 148 0.35 -33.23 -6.12
C ALA A 148 0.12 -32.06 -7.10
N GLY A 149 -0.54 -32.33 -8.24
CA GLY A 149 -0.93 -31.30 -9.20
C GLY A 149 -1.93 -30.29 -8.64
N GLU A 150 -2.93 -30.76 -7.89
CA GLU A 150 -3.88 -29.88 -7.18
C GLU A 150 -3.20 -29.03 -6.11
N CYS A 151 -2.32 -29.63 -5.28
CA CYS A 151 -1.54 -28.90 -4.29
C CYS A 151 -0.64 -27.83 -4.94
N GLN A 152 -0.02 -28.14 -6.09
CA GLN A 152 0.79 -27.20 -6.84
C GLN A 152 -0.05 -26.04 -7.40
N ALA A 153 -1.24 -26.32 -7.93
CA ALA A 153 -2.15 -25.29 -8.42
C ALA A 153 -2.62 -24.35 -7.30
N ILE A 154 -2.96 -24.91 -6.13
CA ILE A 154 -3.32 -24.13 -4.93
C ILE A 154 -2.14 -23.26 -4.48
N ALA A 155 -0.92 -23.83 -4.41
CA ALA A 155 0.28 -23.09 -4.04
C ALA A 155 0.56 -21.92 -5.00
N MET A 156 0.41 -22.14 -6.32
CA MET A 156 0.56 -21.09 -7.32
C MET A 156 -0.51 -19.99 -7.17
N SER A 157 -1.77 -20.35 -6.93
CA SER A 157 -2.84 -19.38 -6.67
C SER A 157 -2.52 -18.51 -5.45
N GLN A 158 -2.03 -19.10 -4.36
CA GLN A 158 -1.63 -18.35 -3.15
C GLN A 158 -0.48 -17.37 -3.42
N VAL A 159 0.48 -17.72 -4.28
CA VAL A 159 1.57 -16.81 -4.68
C VAL A 159 1.02 -15.62 -5.47
N ASP A 160 0.08 -15.85 -6.38
CA ASP A 160 -0.55 -14.79 -7.16
C ASP A 160 -1.42 -13.87 -6.29
N ASP A 161 -2.17 -14.42 -5.34
CA ASP A 161 -2.92 -13.63 -4.36
C ASP A 161 -2.00 -12.76 -3.49
N ARG A 162 -0.86 -13.31 -3.05
CA ARG A 162 0.16 -12.53 -2.33
C ARG A 162 0.76 -11.42 -3.21
N ARG A 163 0.97 -11.66 -4.50
CA ARG A 163 1.45 -10.63 -5.44
C ARG A 163 0.42 -9.53 -5.65
N ARG A 164 -0.85 -9.89 -5.86
CA ARG A 164 -1.97 -8.93 -5.98
C ARG A 164 -2.12 -8.10 -4.72
N TRP A 165 -2.03 -8.73 -3.55
CA TRP A 165 -2.09 -8.04 -2.27
C TRP A 165 -0.92 -7.06 -2.09
N LYS A 166 0.31 -7.49 -2.38
CA LYS A 166 1.50 -6.60 -2.35
C LYS A 166 1.34 -5.41 -3.30
N ALA A 167 0.89 -5.63 -4.54
CA ALA A 167 0.64 -4.57 -5.50
C ALA A 167 -0.43 -3.58 -4.99
N GLY A 168 -1.53 -4.09 -4.41
CA GLY A 168 -2.56 -3.25 -3.78
C GLY A 168 -2.02 -2.42 -2.61
N THR A 169 -1.17 -3.00 -1.75
CA THR A 169 -0.55 -2.24 -0.65
C THR A 169 0.41 -1.16 -1.14
N GLN A 170 1.15 -1.41 -2.23
CA GLN A 170 2.05 -0.42 -2.83
C GLN A 170 1.26 0.73 -3.48
N ALA A 171 0.14 0.43 -4.16
CA ALA A 171 -0.75 1.44 -4.72
C ALA A 171 -1.31 2.37 -3.63
N LEU A 172 -1.79 1.81 -2.51
CA LEU A 172 -2.28 2.59 -1.37
C LEU A 172 -1.17 3.43 -0.71
N GLN A 173 0.05 2.92 -0.63
CA GLN A 173 1.20 3.69 -0.13
C GLN A 173 1.54 4.87 -1.05
N HIS A 174 1.45 4.67 -2.37
CA HIS A 174 1.67 5.71 -3.36
C HIS A 174 0.59 6.81 -3.26
N GLU A 175 -0.69 6.45 -3.21
CA GLU A 175 -1.80 7.39 -3.03
C GLU A 175 -1.67 8.21 -1.73
N LEU A 176 -1.23 7.57 -0.64
CA LEU A 176 -0.99 8.25 0.63
C LEU A 176 0.19 9.24 0.54
N ALA A 177 1.27 8.86 -0.15
CA ALA A 177 2.40 9.74 -0.40
C ALA A 177 2.01 10.95 -1.27
N GLU A 178 1.21 10.74 -2.32
CA GLU A 178 0.66 11.81 -3.15
C GLU A 178 -0.26 12.74 -2.36
N ALA A 179 -1.13 12.20 -1.51
CA ALA A 179 -2.00 12.99 -0.64
C ALA A 179 -1.19 13.86 0.34
N HIS A 180 -0.12 13.31 0.92
CA HIS A 180 0.81 14.07 1.77
C HIS A 180 1.54 15.17 1.01
N ALA A 181 2.04 14.88 -0.21
CA ALA A 181 2.66 15.87 -1.08
C ALA A 181 1.68 17.02 -1.44
N ALA A 182 0.43 16.69 -1.76
CA ALA A 182 -0.61 17.67 -2.06
C ALA A 182 -0.94 18.55 -0.84
N LEU A 183 -0.99 17.98 0.37
CA LEU A 183 -1.18 18.74 1.60
C LEU A 183 0.01 19.67 1.90
N ALA A 184 1.23 19.20 1.71
CA ALA A 184 2.43 20.02 1.85
C ALA A 184 2.43 21.19 0.86
N ALA A 185 2.11 20.95 -0.42
CA ALA A 185 1.98 21.98 -1.44
C ALA A 185 0.90 23.03 -1.07
N ARG A 186 -0.26 22.60 -0.56
CA ARG A 186 -1.31 23.52 -0.07
C ARG A 186 -0.85 24.37 1.12
N ARG A 187 -0.08 23.80 2.05
CA ARG A 187 0.49 24.52 3.19
C ARG A 187 1.52 25.57 2.73
N LEU A 188 2.43 25.19 1.84
CA LEU A 188 3.41 26.10 1.25
C LEU A 188 2.73 27.25 0.48
N ALA A 189 1.72 26.95 -0.35
CA ALA A 189 0.94 27.97 -1.06
C ALA A 189 0.25 28.96 -0.09
N ARG A 190 -0.27 28.46 1.04
CA ARG A 190 -0.88 29.32 2.08
C ARG A 190 0.14 30.24 2.74
N VAL A 191 1.33 29.72 3.06
CA VAL A 191 2.42 30.53 3.63
C VAL A 191 2.90 31.57 2.62
N HIS A 192 3.10 31.18 1.36
CA HIS A 192 3.50 32.08 0.30
C HIS A 192 2.50 33.24 0.12
N ARG A 193 1.18 32.95 0.08
CA ARG A 193 0.14 33.99 0.04
C ARG A 193 0.20 34.93 1.24
N ARG A 194 0.48 34.42 2.45
CA ARG A 194 0.64 35.26 3.65
C ARG A 194 1.86 36.16 3.56
N LEU A 195 2.98 35.67 3.04
CA LEU A 195 4.18 36.47 2.82
C LEU A 195 3.92 37.59 1.81
N LEU A 196 3.31 37.28 0.65
CA LEU A 196 2.91 38.30 -0.33
C LEU A 196 1.96 39.35 0.26
N ALA A 197 1.01 38.93 1.10
CA ALA A 197 0.11 39.87 1.78
C ALA A 197 0.85 40.76 2.80
N ARG A 198 1.83 40.21 3.55
CA ARG A 198 2.70 40.98 4.45
C ARG A 198 3.54 41.99 3.67
N ASP A 199 4.13 41.60 2.55
CA ASP A 199 4.92 42.50 1.69
C ASP A 199 4.08 43.64 1.12
N ALA A 200 2.86 43.33 0.65
CA ALA A 200 1.91 44.34 0.20
C ALA A 200 1.54 45.32 1.32
N SER A 201 1.35 44.81 2.54
CA SER A 201 1.03 45.63 3.72
C SER A 201 2.21 46.50 4.16
N ALA A 202 3.43 45.96 4.13
CA ALA A 202 4.66 46.69 4.41
C ALA A 202 4.88 47.85 3.42
N ARG A 203 4.58 47.65 2.13
CA ARG A 203 4.61 48.72 1.12
C ARG A 203 3.59 49.82 1.41
N LYS A 204 2.36 49.45 1.79
CA LYS A 204 1.32 50.42 2.19
C LYS A 204 1.74 51.22 3.42
N TYR A 205 2.28 50.56 4.45
CA TYR A 205 2.78 51.21 5.66
C TYR A 205 3.93 52.17 5.34
N LYS A 206 4.92 51.74 4.55
CA LYS A 206 6.02 52.61 4.09
C LYS A 206 5.52 53.83 3.32
N GLY A 207 4.50 53.66 2.47
CA GLY A 207 3.82 54.76 1.78
C GLY A 207 3.13 55.72 2.75
N ALA A 208 2.39 55.21 3.73
CA ALA A 208 1.72 56.00 4.76
C ALA A 208 2.72 56.79 5.62
N VAL A 209 3.82 56.17 6.03
CA VAL A 209 4.90 56.83 6.80
C VAL A 209 5.54 57.96 5.99
N ARG A 210 5.80 57.75 4.69
CA ARG A 210 6.31 58.81 3.80
C ARG A 210 5.30 59.97 3.68
N ALA A 211 4.02 59.68 3.51
CA ALA A 211 2.97 60.69 3.45
C ALA A 211 2.84 61.48 4.76
N LEU A 212 2.92 60.81 5.91
CA LEU A 212 2.92 61.44 7.24
C LEU A 212 4.13 62.35 7.42
N ARG A 213 5.32 61.89 7.04
CA ARG A 213 6.55 62.69 7.09
C ARG A 213 6.46 63.93 6.18
N ALA A 214 5.93 63.79 4.97
CA ALA A 214 5.70 64.90 4.07
C ALA A 214 4.71 65.92 4.64
N ARG A 215 3.60 65.47 5.25
CA ARG A 215 2.63 66.35 5.93
C ARG A 215 3.24 67.06 7.13
N ALA A 216 4.05 66.38 7.94
CA ALA A 216 4.75 66.98 9.07
C ALA A 216 5.74 68.07 8.61
N GLN A 217 6.48 67.81 7.52
CA GLN A 217 7.37 68.80 6.90
C GLN A 217 6.60 70.01 6.35
N GLN A 218 5.47 69.78 5.67
CA GLN A 218 4.60 70.87 5.19
C GLN A 218 4.03 71.70 6.35
N ALA A 219 3.59 71.06 7.44
CA ALA A 219 3.10 71.75 8.62
C ALA A 219 4.21 72.57 9.32
N ALA A 220 5.44 72.05 9.38
CA ALA A 220 6.60 72.76 9.90
C ALA A 220 6.99 73.95 9.00
N ALA A 221 6.97 73.80 7.68
CA ALA A 221 7.21 74.89 6.75
C ALA A 221 6.13 75.99 6.87
N ALA A 222 4.85 75.59 7.00
CA ALA A 222 3.75 76.53 7.21
C ALA A 222 3.86 77.25 8.57
N SER A 223 4.30 76.58 9.64
CA SER A 223 4.51 77.22 10.93
C SER A 223 5.69 78.20 10.89
N ALA A 224 6.79 77.83 10.22
CA ALA A 224 7.94 78.71 10.01
C ALA A 224 7.58 79.95 9.19
N ALA A 225 6.80 79.79 8.11
CA ALA A 225 6.26 80.91 7.34
C ALA A 225 5.38 81.82 8.21
N GLY A 226 4.47 81.24 9.00
CA GLY A 226 3.63 81.99 9.92
C GLY A 226 4.42 82.70 11.05
N GLN A 227 5.53 82.13 11.50
CA GLN A 227 6.46 82.78 12.44
C GLN A 227 7.20 83.94 11.77
N ALA A 228 7.69 83.78 10.55
CA ALA A 228 8.33 84.85 9.78
C ALA A 228 7.37 86.03 9.53
N GLU A 229 6.11 85.74 9.16
CA GLU A 229 5.06 86.76 9.05
C GLU A 229 4.81 87.46 10.38
N ALA A 230 4.71 86.72 11.49
CA ALA A 230 4.50 87.30 12.82
C ALA A 230 5.66 88.22 13.23
N LEU A 231 6.90 87.80 12.99
CA LEU A 231 8.07 88.65 13.22
C LEU A 231 8.01 89.91 12.35
N SER A 232 7.69 89.78 11.06
CA SER A 232 7.56 90.95 10.17
C SER A 232 6.51 91.96 10.65
N LEU A 233 5.41 91.48 11.24
CA LEU A 233 4.38 92.33 11.83
C LEU A 233 4.85 93.00 13.12
N ILE A 234 5.65 92.32 13.94
CA ILE A 234 6.27 92.91 15.13
C ILE A 234 7.20 94.05 14.74
N TRP A 235 8.09 93.84 13.78
CA TRP A 235 8.97 94.90 13.26
C TRP A 235 8.19 96.10 12.74
N ARG A 236 7.15 95.87 11.92
CA ARG A 236 6.27 96.96 11.44
C ARG A 236 5.54 97.71 12.56
N LEU A 237 5.17 97.01 13.63
CA LEU A 237 4.53 97.60 14.81
C LEU A 237 5.53 98.47 15.58
N ASP A 238 6.76 98.00 15.78
CA ASP A 238 7.82 98.75 16.44
C ASP A 238 8.18 100.01 15.65
N ASP A 239 8.29 99.92 14.32
CA ASP A 239 8.49 101.09 13.45
C ASP A 239 7.35 102.10 13.60
N ALA A 240 6.10 101.63 13.60
CA ALA A 240 4.93 102.48 13.79
C ALA A 240 4.90 103.12 15.19
N LEU A 241 5.35 102.41 16.23
CA LEU A 241 5.46 102.94 17.59
C LEU A 241 6.56 104.01 17.69
N HIS A 242 7.72 103.79 17.09
CA HIS A 242 8.79 104.79 16.99
C HIS A 242 8.32 106.04 16.23
N ALA A 243 7.65 105.86 15.07
CA ALA A 243 7.08 106.97 14.32
C ALA A 243 6.02 107.76 15.13
N ASN A 244 5.20 107.07 15.93
CA ASN A 244 4.27 107.74 16.85
C ASN A 244 4.97 108.49 17.98
N ALA A 245 6.09 107.97 18.50
CA ALA A 245 6.88 108.64 19.52
C ALA A 245 7.53 109.93 18.99
N GLU A 246 8.07 109.91 17.77
CA GLU A 246 8.62 111.11 17.11
C GLU A 246 7.54 112.18 16.89
N LEU A 247 6.35 111.79 16.41
CA LEU A 247 5.24 112.74 16.25
C LEU A 247 4.73 113.32 17.57
N ARG A 248 4.82 112.57 18.67
CA ARG A 248 4.53 113.12 20.01
C ARG A 248 5.56 114.17 20.41
N LYS A 249 6.85 113.92 20.17
CA LYS A 249 7.92 114.92 20.40
C LYS A 249 7.70 116.17 19.54
N GLU A 250 7.33 116.02 18.28
CA GLU A 250 7.00 117.16 17.40
C GLU A 250 5.78 117.94 17.90
N LEU A 251 4.70 117.28 18.31
CA LEU A 251 3.54 117.95 18.91
C LEU A 251 3.89 118.69 20.21
N GLU A 252 4.73 118.10 21.06
CA GLU A 252 5.23 118.76 22.28
C GLU A 252 6.09 119.99 21.95
N ARG A 253 6.97 119.90 20.94
CA ARG A 253 7.72 121.05 20.42
C ARG A 253 6.79 122.14 19.88
N SER A 254 5.81 121.80 19.06
CA SER A 254 4.82 122.74 18.53
C SER A 254 3.97 123.38 19.64
N ARG A 255 3.60 122.62 20.68
CA ARG A 255 2.93 123.16 21.89
C ARG A 255 3.84 124.09 22.69
N ALA A 256 5.13 123.80 22.80
CA ALA A 256 6.08 124.68 23.48
C ALA A 256 6.29 126.01 22.71
N ILE A 257 6.26 125.96 21.37
CA ILE A 257 6.32 127.16 20.49
C ILE A 257 5.01 127.96 20.60
N SER A 258 3.85 127.29 20.54
CA SER A 258 2.52 127.91 20.72
C SER A 258 2.30 128.49 22.13
N GLY A 259 2.78 127.81 23.17
CA GLY A 259 2.73 128.29 24.56
C GLY A 259 3.64 129.49 24.82
N LYS A 260 4.73 129.65 24.07
CA LYS A 260 5.56 130.87 24.06
C LYS A 260 4.93 132.03 23.30
N ALA A 261 4.01 131.78 22.37
CA ALA A 261 3.28 132.82 21.62
C ALA A 261 2.02 133.34 22.34
N ALA A 262 1.56 132.69 23.40
CA ALA A 262 0.40 133.14 24.20
C ALA A 262 0.74 134.19 25.27
N GLY A 263 2.00 134.65 25.33
CA GLY A 263 2.48 135.66 26.28
C GLY A 263 3.26 136.78 25.58
N GLY A 264 2.67 137.41 24.57
CA GLY A 264 3.25 138.56 23.87
C GLY A 264 2.28 139.09 22.83
N GLY A 265 1.70 140.25 23.10
CA GLY A 265 0.62 140.81 22.29
C GLY A 265 1.01 141.23 20.88
N GLY A 266 -0.03 141.48 20.08
CA GLY A 266 0.07 142.31 18.88
C GLY A 266 0.07 141.55 17.55
N GLY A 267 -1.13 141.36 17.02
CA GLY A 267 -1.45 141.44 15.59
C GLY A 267 -0.54 140.73 14.56
N ALA A 268 -0.99 139.57 14.07
CA ALA A 268 -0.96 139.25 12.64
C ALA A 268 -1.80 138.00 12.39
N SER A 269 -2.90 138.18 11.66
CA SER A 269 -3.73 137.11 11.13
C SER A 269 -2.98 136.34 10.04
N GLY A 270 -2.91 135.02 10.15
CA GLY A 270 -2.52 134.13 9.05
C GLY A 270 -1.58 133.02 9.48
N GLY A 271 -2.10 131.80 9.59
CA GLY A 271 -1.27 130.60 9.82
C GLY A 271 -1.75 129.64 10.91
N CYS A 272 -2.99 129.75 11.39
CA CYS A 272 -3.55 128.84 12.41
C CYS A 272 -4.21 127.56 11.81
N GLY A 273 -4.13 127.35 10.49
CA GLY A 273 -4.78 126.21 9.83
C GLY A 273 -4.07 124.87 9.98
N ASP A 274 -2.73 124.85 10.06
CA ASP A 274 -1.98 123.58 10.05
C ASP A 274 -1.97 122.86 11.41
N LEU A 275 -2.06 123.60 12.51
CA LEU A 275 -2.19 123.03 13.86
C LEU A 275 -3.60 122.50 14.14
N GLU A 276 -4.62 123.17 13.58
CA GLU A 276 -6.01 122.69 13.66
C GLU A 276 -6.21 121.44 12.80
N GLN A 277 -5.62 121.39 11.59
CA GLN A 277 -5.57 120.16 10.79
C GLN A 277 -4.77 119.03 11.46
N ALA A 278 -3.69 119.33 12.18
CA ALA A 278 -2.95 118.31 12.95
C ALA A 278 -3.76 117.79 14.15
N ALA A 279 -4.53 118.65 14.82
CA ALA A 279 -5.43 118.28 15.91
C ALA A 279 -6.60 117.41 15.43
N GLU A 280 -7.16 117.69 14.24
CA GLU A 280 -8.18 116.85 13.60
C GLU A 280 -7.64 115.49 13.11
N ARG A 281 -6.34 115.40 12.78
CA ARG A 281 -5.69 114.13 12.37
C ARG A 281 -5.34 113.20 13.53
N LEU A 282 -5.30 113.68 14.76
CA LEU A 282 -5.03 112.86 15.95
C LEU A 282 -6.15 111.86 16.31
N PRO A 283 -7.44 112.22 16.33
CA PRO A 283 -8.51 111.25 16.59
C PRO A 283 -8.59 110.19 15.49
N THR A 284 -8.38 110.55 14.23
CA THR A 284 -8.34 109.60 13.11
C THR A 284 -7.17 108.63 13.23
N ARG A 285 -5.97 109.11 13.60
CA ARG A 285 -4.81 108.23 13.85
C ARG A 285 -4.98 107.35 15.09
N ARG A 286 -5.57 107.85 16.17
CA ARG A 286 -5.94 107.04 17.35
C ARG A 286 -6.96 105.96 16.99
N ALA A 287 -7.95 106.28 16.16
CA ALA A 287 -8.91 105.31 15.65
C ALA A 287 -8.23 104.25 14.77
N GLN A 288 -7.26 104.62 13.95
CA GLN A 288 -6.47 103.66 13.15
C GLN A 288 -5.63 102.73 14.03
N LEU A 289 -4.95 103.24 15.06
CA LEU A 289 -4.19 102.43 16.01
C LEU A 289 -5.10 101.51 16.84
N ALA A 290 -6.28 102.00 17.25
CA ALA A 290 -7.28 101.17 17.92
C ALA A 290 -7.74 100.02 17.01
N ARG A 291 -8.07 100.30 15.74
CA ARG A 291 -8.42 99.28 14.75
C ARG A 291 -7.29 98.27 14.51
N LEU A 292 -6.03 98.70 14.48
CA LEU A 292 -4.89 97.79 14.35
C LEU A 292 -4.72 96.92 15.59
N ARG A 293 -4.85 97.49 16.79
CA ARG A 293 -4.81 96.75 18.05
C ARG A 293 -5.93 95.72 18.14
N ASP A 294 -7.14 96.09 17.75
CA ASP A 294 -8.29 95.18 17.77
C ASP A 294 -8.11 94.07 16.73
N ARG A 295 -7.63 94.37 15.51
CA ARG A 295 -7.26 93.35 14.52
C ARG A 295 -6.17 92.39 15.00
N LEU A 296 -5.16 92.88 15.73
CA LEU A 296 -4.12 92.03 16.31
C LEU A 296 -4.69 91.16 17.43
N ARG A 297 -5.54 91.72 18.31
CA ARG A 297 -6.22 90.97 19.37
C ARG A 297 -7.11 89.89 18.76
N ASP A 298 -7.92 90.21 17.75
CA ASP A 298 -8.78 89.26 17.05
C ASP A 298 -7.96 88.19 16.30
N GLY A 299 -6.81 88.58 15.72
CA GLY A 299 -5.88 87.64 15.11
C GLY A 299 -5.27 86.66 16.12
N LEU A 300 -4.92 87.13 17.32
CA LEU A 300 -4.38 86.31 18.39
C LEU A 300 -5.44 85.39 19.01
N THR A 301 -6.67 85.89 19.24
CA THR A 301 -7.78 85.06 19.75
C THR A 301 -8.19 84.00 18.74
N CYS A 302 -8.26 84.33 17.44
CA CYS A 302 -8.52 83.36 16.37
C CYS A 302 -7.41 82.29 16.28
N LYS A 303 -6.13 82.69 16.40
CA LYS A 303 -5.00 81.73 16.46
C LYS A 303 -5.07 80.83 17.70
N ALA A 304 -5.43 81.37 18.87
CA ALA A 304 -5.61 80.60 20.09
C ALA A 304 -6.76 79.58 19.95
N ALA A 305 -7.91 80.02 19.41
CA ALA A 305 -9.05 79.13 19.15
C ALA A 305 -8.70 78.01 18.16
N ARG A 306 -7.95 78.32 17.09
CA ARG A 306 -7.47 77.30 16.14
C ARG A 306 -6.53 76.28 16.79
N ARG A 307 -5.60 76.72 17.67
CA ARG A 307 -4.72 75.81 18.42
C ARG A 307 -5.54 74.87 19.32
N GLN A 308 -6.49 75.42 20.06
CA GLN A 308 -7.37 74.64 20.94
C GLN A 308 -8.22 73.63 20.15
N ALA A 309 -8.74 74.01 18.96
CA ALA A 309 -9.48 73.10 18.10
C ALA A 309 -8.60 71.94 17.57
N VAL A 310 -7.34 72.22 17.21
CA VAL A 310 -6.39 71.18 16.77
C VAL A 310 -6.04 70.23 17.93
N GLU A 311 -5.81 70.76 19.13
CA GLU A 311 -5.57 69.95 20.33
C GLU A 311 -6.75 69.04 20.65
N GLN A 312 -7.98 69.57 20.62
CA GLN A 312 -9.19 68.77 20.80
C GLN A 312 -9.33 67.66 19.75
N HIS A 313 -9.01 67.96 18.48
CA HIS A 313 -9.05 66.96 17.41
C HIS A 313 -7.98 65.86 17.60
N LEU A 314 -6.78 66.21 18.08
CA LEU A 314 -5.72 65.23 18.39
C LEU A 314 -6.11 64.34 19.57
N LEU A 315 -6.64 64.91 20.65
CA LEU A 315 -7.14 64.14 21.80
C LEU A 315 -8.28 63.19 21.39
N ALA A 316 -9.21 63.64 20.55
CA ALA A 316 -10.27 62.78 20.02
C ALA A 316 -9.73 61.67 19.10
N ALA A 317 -8.67 61.92 18.33
CA ALA A 317 -8.03 60.90 17.52
C ALA A 317 -7.33 59.83 18.38
N LEU A 318 -6.61 60.23 19.43
CA LEU A 318 -5.98 59.32 20.39
C LEU A 318 -7.01 58.48 21.17
N ALA A 319 -8.13 59.08 21.57
CA ALA A 319 -9.22 58.34 22.22
C ALA A 319 -9.81 57.26 21.30
N ARG A 320 -9.96 57.55 20.01
CA ARG A 320 -10.46 56.58 19.02
C ARG A 320 -9.47 55.45 18.76
N SER A 321 -8.16 55.72 18.72
CA SER A 321 -7.16 54.66 18.55
C SER A 321 -7.10 53.75 19.78
N ALA A 322 -7.11 54.32 20.99
CA ALA A 322 -7.17 53.54 22.23
C ALA A 322 -8.40 52.64 22.28
N ALA A 323 -9.58 53.15 21.90
CA ALA A 323 -10.81 52.34 21.83
C ALA A 323 -10.78 51.24 20.75
N ALA A 324 -10.00 51.41 19.68
CA ALA A 324 -9.81 50.38 18.67
C ALA A 324 -8.89 49.27 19.16
N GLU A 325 -7.82 49.62 19.88
CA GLU A 325 -6.89 48.67 20.49
C GLU A 325 -7.56 47.82 21.57
N THR A 326 -8.41 48.41 22.42
CA THR A 326 -9.17 47.63 23.41
C THR A 326 -10.14 46.64 22.77
N ARG A 327 -10.85 47.03 21.70
CA ARG A 327 -11.70 46.10 20.94
C ARG A 327 -10.93 44.98 20.26
N ALA A 328 -9.72 45.27 19.76
CA ALA A 328 -8.86 44.26 19.17
C ALA A 328 -8.39 43.25 20.23
N ALA A 329 -7.99 43.75 21.41
CA ALA A 329 -7.60 42.91 22.54
C ALA A 329 -8.76 42.06 23.08
N GLU A 330 -9.97 42.61 23.19
CA GLU A 330 -11.17 41.85 23.60
C GLU A 330 -11.56 40.77 22.58
N ALA A 331 -11.38 41.04 21.28
CA ALA A 331 -11.62 40.07 20.23
C ALA A 331 -10.63 38.90 20.27
N GLU A 332 -9.38 39.16 20.68
CA GLU A 332 -8.34 38.16 20.84
C GLU A 332 -8.47 37.36 22.15
N ALA A 333 -8.90 38.02 23.23
CA ALA A 333 -9.11 37.41 24.54
C ALA A 333 -10.37 36.54 24.65
N ARG A 334 -11.30 36.60 23.67
CA ARG A 334 -12.53 35.79 23.71
C ARG A 334 -12.18 34.30 23.57
N PRO A 335 -12.29 33.49 24.63
CA PRO A 335 -11.95 32.07 24.56
C PRO A 335 -12.89 31.40 23.57
N ARG A 336 -12.32 30.76 22.55
CA ARG A 336 -13.06 29.96 21.58
C ARG A 336 -13.68 28.78 22.32
N ARG A 337 -14.91 28.95 22.81
CA ARG A 337 -15.68 27.84 23.36
C ARG A 337 -15.83 26.76 22.28
N PRO A 338 -15.41 25.51 22.53
CA PRO A 338 -15.75 24.41 21.66
C PRO A 338 -17.29 24.26 21.64
N PRO A 339 -17.92 24.07 20.48
CA PRO A 339 -19.36 23.87 20.42
C PRO A 339 -19.71 22.54 21.07
N CYS A 340 -20.36 22.59 22.23
CA CYS A 340 -21.00 21.44 22.84
C CYS A 340 -22.12 20.96 21.91
N ARG A 341 -21.93 19.78 21.30
CA ARG A 341 -23.00 19.04 20.62
C ARG A 341 -23.98 18.54 21.69
N ALA A 342 -25.15 19.14 21.77
CA ALA A 342 -26.33 18.46 22.29
C ALA A 342 -26.95 17.62 21.16
N PRO A 343 -27.47 16.41 21.43
CA PRO A 343 -28.26 15.67 20.48
C PRO A 343 -29.72 16.15 20.60
N ALA A 344 -30.35 16.49 19.50
CA ALA A 344 -31.80 16.57 19.45
C ALA A 344 -32.29 16.25 18.05
N ASP A 345 -33.06 15.18 17.99
CA ASP A 345 -34.03 14.91 16.94
C ASP A 345 -34.98 16.08 16.72
N ALA A 346 -35.57 16.05 15.51
CA ALA A 346 -36.86 16.61 15.14
C ALA A 346 -36.98 18.10 14.77
N ARG A 347 -37.31 18.26 13.47
CA ARG A 347 -38.30 19.16 12.85
C ARG A 347 -37.93 20.63 12.62
N ALA A 348 -37.65 20.88 11.33
CA ALA A 348 -38.23 21.92 10.47
C ALA A 348 -38.69 23.23 11.10
N SER A 349 -38.03 24.34 10.74
CA SER A 349 -38.61 25.40 9.88
C SER A 349 -37.68 26.62 9.73
N VAL A 350 -37.58 27.09 8.48
CA VAL A 350 -37.55 28.50 8.03
C VAL A 350 -36.37 29.41 8.41
N SER A 351 -35.59 29.70 7.35
CA SER A 351 -34.99 30.99 6.94
C SER A 351 -34.18 31.84 7.92
N ILE A 352 -32.91 32.11 7.57
CA ILE A 352 -32.40 33.45 7.20
C ILE A 352 -30.95 33.32 6.72
N SER A 353 -30.69 33.97 5.58
CA SER A 353 -29.42 34.08 4.87
C SER A 353 -28.24 34.51 5.75
N GLN A 354 -27.27 33.63 5.94
CA GLN A 354 -25.88 33.99 6.18
C GLN A 354 -24.97 33.13 5.31
N ALA A 355 -24.08 33.80 4.58
CA ALA A 355 -23.21 33.20 3.58
C ALA A 355 -22.40 32.01 4.14
N PRO A 356 -22.38 30.86 3.44
CA PRO A 356 -21.69 29.67 3.92
C PRO A 356 -20.18 29.91 3.92
N ARG A 357 -19.55 29.84 5.10
CA ARG A 357 -18.09 29.75 5.21
C ARG A 357 -17.62 28.46 4.51
N PRO A 358 -16.81 28.53 3.45
CA PRO A 358 -16.45 27.36 2.63
C PRO A 358 -15.51 26.32 3.31
N GLY A 359 -15.25 26.42 4.62
CA GLY A 359 -14.33 25.51 5.33
C GLY A 359 -14.96 24.47 6.24
N ALA A 360 -16.24 24.59 6.61
CA ALA A 360 -16.86 23.69 7.60
C ALA A 360 -17.31 22.35 6.99
N LYS A 361 -17.73 22.35 5.72
CA LYS A 361 -18.13 21.12 5.01
C LYS A 361 -16.93 20.21 4.70
N GLU A 362 -15.75 20.77 4.47
CA GLU A 362 -14.53 20.00 4.21
C GLU A 362 -14.00 19.28 5.45
N LEU A 363 -14.13 19.87 6.64
CA LEU A 363 -13.69 19.26 7.90
C LEU A 363 -14.60 18.10 8.33
N LEU A 364 -15.92 18.25 8.20
CA LEU A 364 -16.86 17.14 8.44
C LEU A 364 -16.65 15.99 7.45
N SER A 365 -16.26 16.28 6.21
CA SER A 365 -15.86 15.27 5.22
C SER A 365 -14.53 14.59 5.56
N ALA A 366 -13.59 15.28 6.21
CA ALA A 366 -12.32 14.70 6.64
C ALA A 366 -12.48 13.79 7.86
N GLU A 367 -13.29 14.19 8.85
CA GLU A 367 -13.62 13.36 10.01
C GLU A 367 -14.38 12.08 9.61
N GLY A 368 -15.35 12.20 8.70
CA GLY A 368 -16.05 11.03 8.15
C GLY A 368 -15.12 10.06 7.42
N ARG A 369 -14.15 10.59 6.65
CA ARG A 369 -13.13 9.77 5.99
C ARG A 369 -12.16 9.10 6.97
N ALA A 370 -11.76 9.81 8.02
CA ALA A 370 -10.91 9.24 9.06
C ALA A 370 -11.62 8.11 9.83
N ALA A 371 -12.91 8.29 10.14
CA ALA A 371 -13.73 7.25 10.76
C ALA A 371 -13.90 6.02 9.84
N ALA A 372 -14.12 6.24 8.54
CA ALA A 372 -14.22 5.15 7.56
C ALA A 372 -12.90 4.38 7.42
N LEU A 373 -11.76 5.07 7.38
CA LEU A 373 -10.44 4.43 7.35
C LEU A 373 -10.15 3.66 8.65
N ALA A 374 -10.53 4.19 9.81
CA ALA A 374 -10.39 3.49 11.08
C ALA A 374 -11.27 2.23 11.14
N ALA A 375 -12.48 2.27 10.61
CA ALA A 375 -13.35 1.09 10.49
C ALA A 375 -12.73 0.03 9.56
N ALA A 376 -12.23 0.45 8.38
CA ALA A 376 -11.57 -0.46 7.44
C ALA A 376 -10.29 -1.10 8.03
N LEU A 377 -9.53 -0.36 8.84
CA LEU A 377 -8.37 -0.92 9.55
C LEU A 377 -8.79 -1.97 10.59
N ARG A 378 -9.85 -1.73 11.35
CA ARG A 378 -10.38 -2.72 12.31
C ARG A 378 -10.90 -3.98 11.62
N GLU A 379 -11.61 -3.83 10.50
CA GLU A 379 -12.04 -4.98 9.69
C GLU A 379 -10.84 -5.77 9.17
N ARG A 380 -9.80 -5.09 8.69
CA ARG A 380 -8.56 -5.73 8.26
C ARG A 380 -7.85 -6.46 9.41
N GLU A 381 -7.76 -5.85 10.58
CA GLU A 381 -7.19 -6.48 11.78
C GLU A 381 -7.97 -7.73 12.19
N ALA A 382 -9.31 -7.67 12.14
CA ALA A 382 -10.17 -8.82 12.41
C ALA A 382 -9.98 -9.95 11.38
N CYS A 383 -9.87 -9.62 10.08
CA CYS A 383 -9.56 -10.59 9.04
C CYS A 383 -8.18 -11.23 9.22
N LEU A 384 -7.16 -10.46 9.60
CA LEU A 384 -5.82 -10.99 9.89
C LEU A 384 -5.83 -11.91 11.12
N ALA A 385 -6.53 -11.54 12.18
CA ALA A 385 -6.68 -12.38 13.37
C ALA A 385 -7.40 -13.70 13.04
N SER A 386 -8.45 -13.66 12.21
CA SER A 386 -9.15 -14.85 11.73
C SER A 386 -8.23 -15.76 10.89
N ALA A 387 -7.47 -15.18 9.96
CA ALA A 387 -6.51 -15.94 9.15
C ALA A 387 -5.40 -16.58 10.00
N GLN A 388 -4.90 -15.88 11.02
CA GLN A 388 -3.93 -16.43 11.98
C GLN A 388 -4.50 -17.59 12.79
N ALA A 389 -5.76 -17.48 13.26
CA ALA A 389 -6.43 -18.56 13.96
C ALA A 389 -6.63 -19.80 13.07
N GLN A 390 -6.95 -19.61 11.79
CA GLN A 390 -7.06 -20.70 10.82
C GLN A 390 -5.70 -21.38 10.57
N LEU A 391 -4.62 -20.60 10.44
CA LEU A 391 -3.26 -21.13 10.27
C LEU A 391 -2.86 -22.03 11.45
N LEU A 392 -3.03 -21.53 12.69
CA LEU A 392 -2.75 -22.30 13.91
C LEU A 392 -3.61 -23.57 13.98
N GLN A 393 -4.87 -23.51 13.56
CA GLN A 393 -5.74 -24.69 13.50
C GLN A 393 -5.24 -25.71 12.48
N THR A 394 -4.78 -25.27 11.30
CA THR A 394 -4.21 -26.18 10.30
C THR A 394 -2.90 -26.79 10.75
N GLU A 395 -2.02 -26.02 11.39
CA GLU A 395 -0.77 -26.52 11.97
C GLU A 395 -1.02 -27.57 13.05
N ALA A 396 -2.00 -27.33 13.95
CA ALA A 396 -2.40 -28.32 14.95
C ALA A 396 -2.93 -29.61 14.32
N ARG A 397 -3.71 -29.52 13.23
CA ARG A 397 -4.18 -30.71 12.49
C ARG A 397 -3.03 -31.45 11.82
N HIS A 398 -2.07 -30.75 11.22
CA HIS A 398 -0.89 -31.37 10.61
C HIS A 398 -0.05 -32.11 11.65
N ALA A 399 0.23 -31.48 12.80
CA ALA A 399 0.94 -32.12 13.91
C ALA A 399 0.22 -33.40 14.39
N GLN A 400 -1.11 -33.37 14.49
CA GLN A 400 -1.90 -34.55 14.86
C GLN A 400 -1.78 -35.69 13.84
N VAL A 401 -1.76 -35.38 12.54
CA VAL A 401 -1.56 -36.39 11.49
C VAL A 401 -0.14 -36.94 11.53
N GLU A 402 0.87 -36.10 11.74
CA GLU A 402 2.26 -36.53 11.91
C GLU A 402 2.42 -37.49 13.10
N ASP A 403 1.86 -37.15 14.25
CA ASP A 403 1.87 -38.01 15.45
C ASP A 403 1.19 -39.36 15.17
N SER A 404 0.06 -39.35 14.45
CA SER A 404 -0.65 -40.58 14.05
C SER A 404 0.19 -41.45 13.11
N LEU A 405 0.84 -40.86 12.11
CA LEU A 405 1.71 -41.57 11.19
C LEU A 405 2.96 -42.11 11.87
N HIS A 406 3.55 -41.36 12.81
CA HIS A 406 4.66 -41.83 13.63
C HIS A 406 4.25 -43.02 14.51
N ALA A 407 3.07 -42.98 15.12
CA ALA A 407 2.52 -44.10 15.89
C ALA A 407 2.29 -45.35 15.01
N GLU A 408 1.75 -45.18 13.80
CA GLU A 408 1.57 -46.28 12.84
C GLU A 408 2.90 -46.87 12.37
N LEU A 409 3.90 -46.03 12.06
CA LEU A 409 5.23 -46.49 11.68
C LEU A 409 5.92 -47.24 12.83
N ALA A 410 5.80 -46.75 14.06
CA ALA A 410 6.32 -47.43 15.24
C ALA A 410 5.63 -48.80 15.44
N ALA A 411 4.31 -48.87 15.28
CA ALA A 411 3.55 -50.12 15.37
C ALA A 411 3.96 -51.13 14.28
N ARG A 412 4.12 -50.67 13.02
CA ARG A 412 4.59 -51.51 11.92
C ARG A 412 6.04 -51.95 12.11
N GLY A 413 6.91 -51.09 12.62
CA GLY A 413 8.29 -51.42 12.97
C GLY A 413 8.37 -52.50 14.05
N ALA A 414 7.54 -52.39 15.09
CA ALA A 414 7.43 -53.42 16.12
C ALA A 414 6.92 -54.76 15.57
N ALA A 415 5.94 -54.73 14.66
CA ALA A 415 5.43 -55.93 14.00
C ALA A 415 6.47 -56.62 13.11
N LEU A 416 7.29 -55.85 12.38
CA LEU A 416 8.40 -56.38 11.59
C LEU A 416 9.47 -57.02 12.48
N ALA A 417 9.85 -56.35 13.58
CA ALA A 417 10.82 -56.91 14.53
C ALA A 417 10.33 -58.22 15.17
N ASP A 418 9.04 -58.33 15.47
CA ASP A 418 8.45 -59.59 15.96
C ASP A 418 8.43 -60.68 14.87
N ALA A 419 8.16 -60.32 13.62
CA ALA A 419 8.25 -61.25 12.49
C ALA A 419 9.68 -61.78 12.30
N ASP A 420 10.70 -60.90 12.32
CA ASP A 420 12.11 -61.28 12.23
C ASP A 420 12.52 -62.22 13.37
N ARG A 421 12.03 -61.95 14.59
CA ARG A 421 12.25 -62.84 15.75
C ARG A 421 11.66 -64.24 15.50
N ARG A 422 10.42 -64.32 15.02
CA ARG A 422 9.77 -65.60 14.69
C ARG A 422 10.49 -66.33 13.55
N PHE A 423 10.99 -65.60 12.54
CA PHE A 423 11.79 -66.19 11.47
C PHE A 423 13.11 -66.77 12.00
N ALA A 424 13.81 -66.06 12.88
CA ALA A 424 15.01 -66.58 13.53
C ALA A 424 14.71 -67.85 14.36
N GLU A 425 13.61 -67.86 15.10
CA GLU A 425 13.16 -69.06 15.84
C GLU A 425 12.89 -70.24 14.90
N LEU A 426 12.18 -70.02 13.79
CA LEU A 426 11.95 -71.05 12.77
C LEU A 426 13.25 -71.55 12.12
N GLU A 427 14.20 -70.66 11.84
CA GLU A 427 15.51 -71.02 11.28
C GLU A 427 16.28 -71.92 12.25
N THR A 428 16.29 -71.60 13.55
CA THR A 428 16.94 -72.46 14.55
C THR A 428 16.26 -73.83 14.69
N LEU A 429 14.94 -73.90 14.53
CA LEU A 429 14.21 -75.18 14.53
C LEU A 429 14.55 -76.01 13.29
N LEU A 430 14.61 -75.41 12.11
CA LEU A 430 15.00 -76.08 10.87
C LEU A 430 16.44 -76.61 10.93
N GLN A 431 17.37 -75.82 11.47
CA GLN A 431 18.76 -76.25 11.70
C GLN A 431 18.83 -77.47 12.63
N ARG A 432 18.04 -77.49 13.71
CA ARG A 432 17.96 -78.64 14.63
C ARG A 432 17.37 -79.89 13.97
N LEU A 433 16.38 -79.72 13.09
CA LEU A 433 15.78 -80.84 12.34
C LEU A 433 16.75 -81.39 11.30
N ALA A 434 17.47 -80.52 10.58
CA ALA A 434 18.51 -80.93 9.63
C ALA A 434 19.63 -81.71 10.34
N ALA A 435 20.13 -81.20 11.47
CA ALA A 435 21.15 -81.90 12.26
C ALA A 435 20.69 -83.27 12.80
N ARG A 436 19.39 -83.44 13.08
CA ARG A 436 18.82 -84.75 13.44
C ARG A 436 18.69 -85.68 12.25
N ALA A 437 18.34 -85.16 11.08
CA ALA A 437 18.24 -85.95 9.85
C ALA A 437 19.60 -86.50 9.43
N ASP A 438 20.68 -85.73 9.60
CA ASP A 438 22.06 -86.17 9.31
C ASP A 438 22.60 -87.22 10.30
N ALA A 439 21.96 -87.36 11.47
CA ALA A 439 22.37 -88.30 12.52
C ALA A 439 21.69 -89.67 12.44
N VAL A 440 20.67 -89.80 11.59
CA VAL A 440 19.93 -91.05 11.29
C VAL A 440 20.46 -91.64 10.00
#